data_AF-A0A6N9U061-F1
#
_entry.id   AF-A0A6N9U061-F1
#
_cell.length_a   1.000
_cell.length_b   1.000
_cell.length_c   1.000
_cell.angle_alpha   90.00
_cell.angle_beta   90.00
_cell.angle_gamma   90.00
#
_symmetry.space_group_name_H-M   'P 1'
#
loop_
_entity.id
_entity.type
_entity.pdbx_description
1 polymer ?
#
loop_
_entity_poly.entity_id
_entity_poly.type
_entity_poly.pdbx_seq_one_letter_code
_entity_poly.pdbx_strand_id
1 'polypeptide(L)'
;MAFGADELRVLRRALAHALHPTPLPEEDVQDCLRLADAVDEAVDEAGRLRAFLLADLARYRDALPGSLSGYLELLQDALAAGYDPRPEDLAALRALRGGPVAAALLERCQVIAERSVRARLAGRAAPV
;
A
#
# COMPACT_ATOMS: atom_id res chain seq x y z
N MET A 1 -6.96 2.22 -8.20
CA MET A 1 -8.07 2.21 -9.17
C MET A 1 -9.30 2.83 -8.52
N ALA A 2 -10.08 3.61 -9.26
CA ALA A 2 -11.41 4.03 -8.86
C ALA A 2 -12.43 3.28 -9.72
N PHE A 3 -13.41 2.63 -9.09
CA PHE A 3 -14.49 1.95 -9.81
C PHE A 3 -15.49 2.96 -10.37
N GLY A 4 -15.91 2.76 -11.62
CA GLY A 4 -17.04 3.47 -12.19
C GLY A 4 -18.38 2.86 -11.77
N ALA A 5 -19.47 3.46 -12.27
CA ALA A 5 -20.82 3.02 -11.91
C ALA A 5 -21.12 1.60 -12.40
N ASP A 6 -20.56 1.19 -13.55
CA ASP A 6 -20.82 -0.12 -14.14
C ASP A 6 -20.06 -1.23 -13.41
N GLU A 7 -18.80 -1.00 -13.07
CA GLU A 7 -18.02 -1.93 -12.26
C GLU A 7 -18.66 -2.13 -10.89
N LEU A 8 -19.15 -1.05 -10.26
CA LEU A 8 -19.87 -1.16 -8.97
C LEU A 8 -21.18 -1.94 -9.09
N ARG A 9 -21.90 -1.83 -10.21
CA ARG A 9 -23.12 -2.63 -10.45
C ARG A 9 -22.78 -4.11 -10.58
N VAL A 10 -21.73 -4.45 -11.33
CA VAL A 10 -21.25 -5.83 -11.50
C VAL A 10 -20.80 -6.39 -10.14
N LEU A 11 -19.97 -5.64 -9.41
CA LEU A 11 -19.50 -6.05 -8.08
C LEU A 11 -20.66 -6.30 -7.10
N ARG A 12 -21.64 -5.39 -7.04
CA ARG A 12 -22.81 -5.56 -6.18
C ARG A 12 -23.60 -6.81 -6.52
N ARG A 13 -23.73 -7.13 -7.82
CA ARG A 13 -24.42 -8.34 -8.29
C ARG A 13 -23.66 -9.62 -7.90
N ALA A 14 -22.35 -9.63 -8.12
CA ALA A 14 -21.48 -10.73 -7.72
C ALA A 14 -21.58 -11.01 -6.21
N LEU A 15 -21.55 -9.95 -5.39
CA LEU A 15 -21.72 -10.06 -3.94
C LEU A 15 -23.11 -10.58 -3.54
N ALA A 16 -24.18 -10.11 -4.19
CA ALA A 16 -25.52 -10.60 -3.93
C ALA A 16 -25.65 -12.11 -4.23
N HIS A 17 -25.05 -12.57 -5.33
CA HIS A 17 -25.00 -13.99 -5.67
C HIS A 17 -24.15 -14.79 -4.66
N ALA A 18 -23.01 -14.28 -4.21
CA ALA A 18 -22.17 -14.94 -3.20
C ALA A 18 -22.92 -15.14 -1.85
N LEU A 19 -23.80 -14.21 -1.49
CA LEU A 19 -24.65 -14.31 -0.29
C LEU A 19 -25.87 -15.20 -0.49
N HIS A 20 -26.45 -15.19 -1.70
CA HIS A 20 -27.63 -15.95 -2.06
C HIS A 20 -27.43 -16.66 -3.40
N PRO A 21 -26.86 -17.88 -3.39
CA PRO A 21 -26.53 -18.59 -4.61
C PRO A 21 -27.78 -18.91 -5.44
N THR A 22 -27.92 -18.24 -6.57
CA THR A 22 -28.96 -18.45 -7.58
C THR A 22 -28.32 -18.56 -8.96
N PRO A 23 -28.87 -19.32 -9.91
CA PRO A 23 -28.29 -19.40 -11.25
C PRO A 23 -28.12 -18.00 -11.86
N LEU A 24 -26.89 -17.67 -12.28
CA LEU A 24 -26.58 -16.43 -12.97
C LEU A 24 -26.68 -16.64 -14.49
N PRO A 25 -27.19 -15.65 -15.24
CA PRO A 25 -27.04 -15.60 -16.69
C PRO A 25 -25.57 -15.65 -17.11
N GLU A 26 -25.28 -16.29 -18.24
CA GLU A 26 -23.90 -16.38 -18.76
C GLU A 26 -23.25 -14.99 -18.94
N GLU A 27 -24.02 -14.01 -19.42
CA GLU A 27 -23.55 -12.62 -19.57
C GLU A 27 -23.06 -12.00 -18.25
N ASP A 28 -23.76 -12.28 -17.15
CA ASP A 28 -23.42 -11.77 -15.82
C ASP A 28 -22.16 -12.45 -15.28
N VAL A 29 -21.98 -13.74 -15.57
CA VAL A 29 -20.74 -14.46 -15.25
C VAL A 29 -19.56 -13.86 -16.02
N GLN A 30 -19.72 -13.60 -17.31
CA GLN A 30 -18.69 -12.98 -18.14
C GLN A 30 -18.34 -11.55 -17.71
N ASP A 31 -19.34 -10.76 -17.29
CA ASP A 31 -19.11 -9.43 -16.69
C ASP A 31 -18.29 -9.53 -15.40
N CYS A 32 -18.60 -10.50 -14.54
CA CYS A 32 -17.85 -10.72 -13.29
C CYS A 32 -16.40 -11.13 -13.56
N LEU A 33 -16.17 -12.02 -14.53
CA LEU A 33 -14.82 -12.44 -14.92
C LEU A 33 -14.01 -11.27 -15.49
N ARG A 34 -14.60 -10.46 -16.38
CA ARG A 34 -13.94 -9.25 -16.92
C ARG A 34 -13.60 -8.24 -15.82
N LEU A 35 -14.49 -8.06 -14.85
CA LEU A 35 -14.20 -7.21 -13.70
C LEU A 35 -13.06 -7.78 -12.83
N ALA A 36 -13.03 -9.09 -12.61
CA ALA A 36 -11.95 -9.73 -11.87
C ALA A 36 -10.60 -9.54 -12.57
N ASP A 37 -10.52 -9.80 -13.88
CA ASP A 37 -9.30 -9.60 -14.66
C ASP A 37 -8.81 -8.14 -14.60
N ALA A 38 -9.73 -7.17 -14.70
CA ALA A 38 -9.39 -5.75 -14.60
C ALA A 38 -8.87 -5.36 -13.21
N VAL A 39 -9.43 -5.97 -12.15
CA VAL A 39 -8.94 -5.77 -10.78
C VAL A 39 -7.55 -6.38 -10.60
N ASP A 40 -7.33 -7.58 -11.11
CA ASP A 40 -6.02 -8.25 -11.03
C ASP A 40 -4.95 -7.46 -11.79
N GLU A 41 -5.25 -6.97 -12.99
CA GLU A 41 -4.34 -6.11 -13.75
C GLU A 41 -4.01 -4.82 -12.98
N ALA A 42 -5.01 -4.21 -12.35
CA ALA A 42 -4.80 -2.99 -11.55
C ALA A 42 -3.98 -3.26 -10.28
N VAL A 43 -4.12 -4.42 -9.67
CA VAL A 43 -3.30 -4.86 -8.53
C VAL A 43 -1.85 -5.06 -8.97
N ASP A 44 -1.64 -5.71 -10.12
CA ASP A 44 -0.30 -5.94 -10.68
C ASP A 44 0.39 -4.62 -11.05
N GLU A 45 -0.32 -3.70 -11.72
CA GLU A 45 0.21 -2.37 -12.04
C GLU A 45 0.52 -1.57 -10.78
N ALA A 46 -0.36 -1.58 -9.78
CA ALA A 46 -0.07 -0.96 -8.49
C ALA A 46 1.17 -1.56 -7.83
N GLY A 47 1.37 -2.88 -7.96
CA GLY A 47 2.57 -3.59 -7.53
C GLY A 47 3.83 -3.09 -8.23
N ARG A 48 3.79 -2.91 -9.56
CA ARG A 48 4.90 -2.37 -10.37
C ARG A 48 5.24 -0.94 -9.96
N LEU A 49 4.25 -0.07 -9.85
CA LEU A 49 4.44 1.32 -9.43
C LEU A 49 5.03 1.40 -8.02
N ARG A 50 4.55 0.56 -7.10
CA ARG A 50 5.09 0.47 -5.75
C ARG A 50 6.54 0.00 -5.75
N ALA A 51 6.89 -1.00 -6.55
CA ALA A 51 8.26 -1.48 -6.66
C ALA A 51 9.22 -0.38 -7.14
N PHE A 52 8.79 0.39 -8.15
CA PHE A 52 9.55 1.54 -8.65
C PHE A 52 9.73 2.61 -7.56
N LEU A 53 8.64 3.00 -6.88
CA LEU A 53 8.67 3.99 -5.80
C LEU A 53 9.63 3.58 -4.68
N LEU A 54 9.63 2.31 -4.28
CA LEU A 54 10.52 1.81 -3.23
C LEU A 54 11.99 1.78 -3.66
N ALA A 55 12.27 1.49 -4.93
CA ALA A 55 13.62 1.58 -5.48
C ALA A 55 14.12 3.04 -5.51
N ASP A 56 13.26 3.97 -5.88
CA ASP A 56 13.55 5.40 -5.83
C ASP A 56 13.77 5.88 -4.39
N LEU A 57 12.92 5.46 -3.45
CA LEU A 57 13.08 5.82 -2.03
C LEU A 57 14.44 5.38 -1.48
N ALA A 58 14.89 4.17 -1.82
CA ALA A 58 16.22 3.69 -1.47
C ALA A 58 17.32 4.55 -2.12
N ARG A 59 17.22 4.84 -3.42
CA ARG A 59 18.19 5.68 -4.14
C ARG A 59 18.31 7.08 -3.53
N TYR A 60 17.18 7.70 -3.19
CA TYR A 60 17.17 9.01 -2.55
C TYR A 60 17.78 8.93 -1.15
N ARG A 61 17.47 7.90 -0.36
CA ARG A 61 18.09 7.72 0.96
C ARG A 61 19.62 7.56 0.86
N ASP A 62 20.10 6.80 -0.11
CA ASP A 62 21.54 6.55 -0.31
C ASP A 62 22.29 7.81 -0.78
N ALA A 63 21.59 8.76 -1.40
CA ALA A 63 22.14 10.04 -1.86
C ALA A 63 22.09 11.16 -0.79
N LEU A 64 21.71 10.85 0.45
CA LEU A 64 21.69 11.83 1.52
C LEU A 64 23.12 12.33 1.87
N PRO A 65 23.28 13.61 2.24
CA PRO A 65 22.22 14.61 2.47
C PRO A 65 21.74 15.35 1.19
N GLY A 66 22.36 15.11 0.03
CA GLY A 66 22.10 15.89 -1.21
C GLY A 66 20.69 15.75 -1.78
N SER A 67 19.96 14.70 -1.40
CA SER A 67 18.60 14.37 -1.83
C SER A 67 17.53 14.67 -0.78
N LEU A 68 17.85 15.40 0.29
CA LEU A 68 17.01 15.53 1.49
C LEU A 68 15.54 15.86 1.21
N SER A 69 15.26 16.90 0.43
CA SER A 69 13.90 17.33 0.10
C SER A 69 13.13 16.21 -0.60
N GLY A 70 13.71 15.65 -1.66
CA GLY A 70 13.08 14.56 -2.41
C GLY A 70 12.90 13.27 -1.60
N TYR A 71 13.82 12.96 -0.68
CA TYR A 71 13.66 11.82 0.23
C TYR A 71 12.47 12.03 1.17
N LEU A 72 12.32 13.22 1.77
CA LEU A 72 11.22 13.49 2.71
C LEU A 72 9.86 13.58 2.00
N GLU A 73 9.79 14.13 0.78
CA GLU A 73 8.59 14.14 -0.05
C GLU A 73 8.17 12.71 -0.42
N LEU A 74 9.09 11.94 -1.00
CA LEU A 74 8.81 10.57 -1.44
C LEU A 74 8.42 9.65 -0.28
N LEU A 75 9.04 9.83 0.90
CA LEU A 75 8.67 9.09 2.10
C LEU A 75 7.26 9.43 2.57
N GLN A 76 6.83 10.70 2.50
CA GLN A 76 5.47 11.08 2.86
C GLN A 76 4.43 10.41 1.97
N ASP A 77 4.67 10.41 0.66
CA ASP A 77 3.81 9.76 -0.32
C ASP A 77 3.76 8.25 -0.11
N ALA A 78 4.92 7.62 0.15
CA ALA A 78 5.00 6.20 0.47
C ALA A 78 4.15 5.87 1.72
N LEU A 79 4.28 6.65 2.79
CA LEU A 79 3.53 6.45 4.04
C LEU A 79 2.03 6.70 3.85
N ALA A 80 1.63 7.64 3.00
CA ALA A 80 0.22 7.84 2.64
C ALA A 80 -0.35 6.64 1.87
N ALA A 81 0.49 5.97 1.06
CA ALA A 81 0.15 4.74 0.36
C ALA A 81 0.27 3.46 1.22
N GLY A 82 0.51 3.58 2.53
CA GLY A 82 0.57 2.44 3.46
C GLY A 82 1.90 1.70 3.45
N TYR A 83 3.00 2.36 3.08
CA TYR A 83 4.35 1.83 3.26
C TYR A 83 4.68 1.59 4.73
N ASP A 84 5.24 0.41 5.04
CA ASP A 84 5.81 0.09 6.35
C ASP A 84 7.28 0.52 6.37
N PRO A 85 7.67 1.55 7.15
CA PRO A 85 9.01 2.11 7.12
C PRO A 85 10.05 1.11 7.60
N ARG A 86 11.18 1.08 6.91
CA ARG A 86 12.29 0.17 7.21
C ARG A 86 13.23 0.75 8.28
N PRO A 87 14.06 -0.10 8.93
CA PRO A 87 15.06 0.38 9.88
C PRO A 87 15.98 1.46 9.30
N GLU A 88 16.34 1.37 8.02
CA GLU A 88 17.17 2.36 7.33
C GLU A 88 16.48 3.72 7.22
N ASP A 89 15.15 3.73 7.02
CA ASP A 89 14.36 4.97 6.98
C ASP A 89 14.37 5.65 8.35
N LEU A 90 14.18 4.87 9.42
CA LEU A 90 14.26 5.37 10.80
C LEU A 90 15.66 5.88 11.15
N ALA A 91 16.71 5.21 10.68
CA ALA A 91 18.10 5.63 10.89
C ALA A 91 18.38 6.95 10.18
N ALA A 92 17.98 7.09 8.91
CA ALA A 92 18.10 8.31 8.14
C ALA A 92 17.37 9.48 8.81
N LEU A 93 16.11 9.27 9.24
CA LEU A 93 15.33 10.31 9.92
C LEU A 93 15.93 10.72 11.27
N ARG A 94 16.49 9.78 12.04
CA ARG A 94 17.22 10.12 13.29
C ARG A 94 18.44 10.99 13.04
N ALA A 95 19.18 10.74 11.96
CA ALA A 95 20.32 11.57 11.56
C ALA A 95 19.89 12.98 11.13
N LEU A 96 18.67 13.12 10.61
CA LEU A 96 18.09 14.36 10.09
C LEU A 96 17.20 15.13 11.09
N ARG A 97 17.13 14.67 12.35
CA ARG A 97 16.20 15.18 13.39
C ARG A 97 16.26 16.69 13.69
N GLY A 98 17.29 17.39 13.22
CA GLY A 98 17.38 18.84 13.35
C GLY A 98 16.32 19.60 12.52
N GLY A 99 15.74 18.95 11.51
CA GLY A 99 14.64 19.52 10.71
C GLY A 99 13.25 19.15 11.25
N PRO A 100 12.30 20.09 11.32
CA PRO A 100 10.96 19.81 11.86
C PRO A 100 10.19 18.77 11.05
N VAL A 101 10.34 18.75 9.72
CA VAL A 101 9.70 17.76 8.84
C VAL A 101 10.23 16.35 9.10
N ALA A 102 11.56 16.20 9.21
CA ALA A 102 12.18 14.90 9.49
C ALA A 102 11.79 14.38 10.89
N ALA A 103 11.70 15.26 11.89
CA ALA A 103 11.22 14.91 13.22
C ALA A 103 9.77 14.42 13.20
N ALA A 104 8.86 15.14 12.53
CA ALA A 104 7.46 14.73 12.41
C ALA A 104 7.31 13.38 11.67
N LEU A 105 8.10 13.16 10.61
CA LEU A 105 8.13 11.89 9.91
C LEU A 105 8.68 10.76 10.77
N LEU A 106 9.69 11.02 11.59
CA LEU A 106 10.25 10.02 12.52
C LEU A 106 9.19 9.52 13.49
N GLU A 107 8.44 10.42 14.12
CA GLU A 107 7.36 10.06 15.05
C GLU A 107 6.29 9.20 14.36
N ARG A 108 5.84 9.63 13.17
CA ARG A 108 4.87 8.87 12.36
C ARG A 108 5.40 7.47 12.01
N CYS A 109 6.64 7.37 11.54
CA CYS A 109 7.26 6.12 11.16
C CYS A 109 7.40 5.16 12.36
N GLN A 110 7.72 5.67 13.54
CA GLN A 110 7.82 4.85 14.75
C GLN A 110 6.49 4.23 15.14
N VAL A 111 5.40 5.00 15.10
CA VAL A 111 4.04 4.49 15.38
C VAL A 111 3.65 3.38 14.41
N ILE A 112 3.95 3.56 13.11
CA ILE A 112 3.65 2.54 12.09
C ILE A 112 4.50 1.29 12.33
N ALA A 113 5.82 1.44 12.47
CA ALA A 113 6.74 0.33 12.68
C ALA A 113 6.37 -0.47 13.94
N GLU A 114 6.01 0.19 15.04
CA GLU A 114 5.56 -0.46 16.28
C GLU A 114 4.30 -1.30 16.04
N ARG A 115 3.29 -0.75 15.36
CA ARG A 115 2.07 -1.49 14.99
C ARG A 115 2.39 -2.70 14.12
N SER A 116 3.26 -2.55 13.14
CA SER A 116 3.70 -3.63 12.24
C SER A 116 4.46 -4.72 12.99
N VAL A 117 5.31 -4.37 13.96
CA VAL A 117 5.98 -5.35 14.83
C VAL A 117 4.97 -6.09 15.69
N ARG A 118 4.04 -5.37 16.34
CA ARG A 118 2.99 -5.96 17.19
C ARG A 118 2.13 -6.95 16.40
N ALA A 119 1.70 -6.58 15.19
CA ALA A 119 0.92 -7.45 14.31
C ALA A 119 1.68 -8.74 13.97
N ARG A 120 2.97 -8.64 13.63
CA ARG A 120 3.82 -9.81 13.33
C ARG A 120 4.01 -10.72 14.55
N LEU A 121 4.16 -10.15 15.75
CA LEU A 121 4.28 -10.92 16.98
C LEU A 121 2.97 -11.63 17.32
N ALA A 122 1.82 -10.96 17.19
CA ALA A 122 0.50 -11.55 17.42
C ALA A 122 0.21 -12.70 16.43
N GLY A 123 0.53 -12.52 15.15
CA GLY A 123 0.35 -13.56 14.13
C GLY A 123 1.25 -14.79 14.34
N ARG A 124 2.44 -14.63 14.93
CA ARG A 124 3.32 -15.74 15.31
C ARG A 124 2.86 -16.48 16.57
N ALA A 125 2.05 -15.84 17.40
CA ALA A 125 1.56 -16.41 18.65
C ALA A 125 0.26 -17.22 18.49
N ALA A 126 -0.42 -17.12 17.34
CA ALA A 126 -1.58 -17.97 17.04
C ALA A 126 -1.09 -19.40 16.72
N PRO A 127 -1.47 -20.43 17.50
CA PRO A 127 -1.16 -21.82 17.16
C PRO A 127 -1.95 -22.22 15.90
N VAL A 128 -1.28 -22.96 15.01
CA VAL A 128 -1.89 -23.66 13.86
C VAL A 128 -2.70 -24.85 14.36
#